data_AF-A0A9D0GZF7-F1
#
_entry.id   AF-A0A9D0GZF7-F1
#
_cell.length_a   1.000
_cell.length_b   1.000
_cell.length_c   1.000
_cell.angle_alpha   90.00
_cell.angle_beta   90.00
_cell.angle_gamma   90.00
#
_symmetry.space_group_name_H-M   'P 1'
#
loop_
_entity.id
_entity.type
_entity.pdbx_description
1 polymer ?
#
loop_
_entity_poly.entity_id
_entity_poly.type
_entity_poly.pdbx_seq_one_letter_code
_entity_poly.pdbx_strand_id
1 'polypeptide(L)' 'MILKYALGFLFLLIGILGIILPVIPGVPFLIISAFFFGFLSKEKVIKYMKKFKNGKKNSGINRLINHILIKYVHGKNP' A
#
# COMPACT_ATOMS: atom_id res chain seq x y z
N MET A 1 -11.79 13.29 10.00
CA MET A 1 -10.95 13.63 8.82
C MET A 1 -9.46 13.59 9.15
N ILE A 2 -9.00 14.29 10.19
CA ILE A 2 -7.58 14.34 10.63
C ILE A 2 -6.89 12.96 10.70
N LEU A 3 -7.54 11.94 11.26
CA LEU A 3 -6.94 10.61 11.46
C LEU A 3 -6.53 9.92 10.14
N LYS A 4 -7.30 10.13 9.06
CA LYS A 4 -7.02 9.54 7.75
C LYS A 4 -5.78 10.17 7.10
N TYR A 5 -5.60 11.47 7.28
CA TYR A 5 -4.42 12.20 6.79
C TYR A 5 -3.16 11.83 7.57
N ALA A 6 -3.28 11.60 8.89
CA ALA A 6 -2.16 11.14 9.72
C ALA A 6 -1.67 9.74 9.29
N LEU A 7 -2.58 8.79 9.05
CA LEU A 7 -2.20 7.48 8.50
C LEU A 7 -1.62 7.63 7.09
N GLY A 8 -2.22 8.45 6.23
CA GLY A 8 -1.69 8.72 4.90
C GLY A 8 -0.23 9.19 4.92
N PHE A 9 0.11 10.13 5.81
CA PHE A 9 1.47 10.63 6.00
C PHE A 9 2.43 9.58 6.56
N LEU A 10 1.97 8.77 7.54
CA LEU A 10 2.78 7.69 8.10
C LEU A 10 3.17 6.67 7.03
N PHE A 11 2.21 6.23 6.22
CA PHE A 11 2.45 5.32 5.10
C PHE A 11 3.27 5.95 3.98
N LEU A 12 3.15 7.26 3.76
CA LEU A 12 3.97 8.00 2.80
C LEU A 12 5.44 7.96 3.23
N LEU A 13 5.71 8.29 4.49
CA LEU A 13 7.07 8.34 5.04
C LEU A 13 7.72 6.95 5.00
N ILE A 14 6.98 5.91 5.42
CA ILE A 14 7.44 4.52 5.32
C ILE A 14 7.66 4.11 3.87
N GLY A 15 6.81 4.54 2.94
CA GLY A 15 6.95 4.26 1.52
C GLY A 15 8.20 4.88 0.91
N ILE A 16 8.50 6.13 1.25
CA ILE A 16 9.74 6.83 0.85
C ILE A 16 10.96 6.12 1.45
N LEU A 17 10.93 5.82 2.74
CA LEU A 17 12.00 5.09 3.42
C LEU A 17 12.22 3.70 2.81
N GLY A 18 11.17 3.00 2.39
CA GLY A 18 11.28 1.70 1.70
C GLY A 18 11.77 1.79 0.25
N ILE A 19 11.78 2.97 -0.36
CA ILE A 19 12.48 3.18 -1.64
C ILE A 19 13.96 3.42 -1.40
N ILE A 20 14.30 4.24 -0.39
CA ILE A 20 15.67 4.61 -0.05
C ILE A 20 16.43 3.42 0.55
N LEU A 21 15.80 2.72 1.51
CA LEU A 21 16.27 1.47 2.08
C LEU A 21 15.51 0.33 1.38
N PRO A 22 16.09 -0.36 0.39
CA PRO A 22 15.42 -1.42 -0.39
C PRO A 22 15.21 -2.72 0.42
N VAL A 23 15.07 -2.60 1.74
CA VAL A 23 14.82 -3.67 2.71
C VAL A 23 13.32 -3.97 2.81
N ILE A 24 12.46 -2.97 2.55
CA ILE A 24 11.00 -3.07 2.56
C ILE A 24 10.45 -2.57 1.22
N PRO A 25 9.35 -3.14 0.69
CA PRO A 25 8.84 -2.74 -0.62
C PRO A 25 8.15 -1.37 -0.54
N GLY A 26 8.85 -0.28 -0.84
CA GLY A 26 8.30 1.09 -0.73
C GLY A 26 7.10 1.39 -1.64
N VAL A 27 7.06 0.80 -2.85
CA VAL A 27 5.99 1.01 -3.85
C VAL A 27 4.59 0.63 -3.32
N PRO A 28 4.34 -0.56 -2.75
CA PRO A 28 3.05 -0.87 -2.17
C PRO A 28 2.66 0.08 -1.04
N PHE A 29 3.57 0.47 -0.15
CA PHE A 29 3.32 1.45 0.92
C PHE A 29 2.88 2.82 0.39
N LEU A 30 3.51 3.31 -0.68
CA LEU A 30 3.09 4.56 -1.35
C LEU A 30 1.70 4.45 -1.99
N ILE A 31 1.38 3.32 -2.63
CA ILE A 31 0.04 3.10 -3.22
C ILE A 31 -1.05 3.15 -2.14
N ILE A 32 -0.78 2.59 -0.96
CA ILE A 32 -1.72 2.61 0.18
C ILE A 32 -1.83 4.02 0.75
N SER A 33 -0.73 4.74 0.87
CA SER A 33 -0.74 6.15 1.29
C SER A 33 -1.64 6.98 0.37
N ALA A 34 -1.47 6.85 -0.95
CA ALA A 34 -2.28 7.53 -1.94
C ALA A 34 -3.78 7.13 -1.90
N PHE A 35 -4.10 5.90 -1.49
CA PHE A 35 -5.46 5.47 -1.18
C PHE A 35 -6.04 6.19 0.05
N PHE A 36 -5.26 6.31 1.13
CA PHE A 36 -5.68 7.03 2.34
C PHE A 36 -5.91 8.53 2.10
N PHE A 37 -5.11 9.14 1.23
CA PHE A 37 -5.29 10.51 0.77
C PHE A 37 -6.47 10.70 -0.21
N GLY A 38 -7.08 9.62 -0.71
CA GLY A 38 -8.19 9.67 -1.65
C GLY A 38 -7.77 9.89 -3.12
N PHE A 39 -6.48 9.81 -3.44
CA PHE A 39 -5.98 9.93 -4.82
C PHE A 39 -6.26 8.68 -5.67
N LEU A 40 -6.41 7.50 -5.04
CA LEU A 40 -6.72 6.25 -5.73
C LEU A 40 -8.04 5.63 -5.28
N SER A 41 -8.80 5.10 -6.24
CA SER A 41 -9.92 4.18 -6.00
C SER A 41 -9.42 2.76 -5.66
N LYS A 42 -10.27 1.97 -5.00
CA LYS A 42 -10.01 0.57 -4.65
C LYS A 42 -9.59 -0.25 -5.88
N GLU A 43 -10.25 -0.08 -7.04
CA GLU A 43 -9.88 -0.85 -8.24
C GLU A 43 -8.47 -0.51 -8.73
N LYS A 44 -8.10 0.79 -8.68
CA LYS A 44 -6.77 1.24 -9.10
C LYS A 44 -5.70 0.66 -8.17
N VAL A 45 -5.92 0.68 -6.86
CA VAL A 45 -5.02 0.05 -5.87
C VAL A 45 -4.82 -1.44 -6.18
N ILE A 46 -5.91 -2.19 -6.37
CA ILE A 46 -5.85 -3.62 -6.70
C ILE A 46 -5.09 -3.85 -8.01
N LYS A 47 -5.33 -3.02 -9.04
CA LYS A 47 -4.66 -3.11 -10.34
C LYS A 47 -3.15 -2.87 -10.22
N TYR A 48 -2.72 -1.84 -9.50
CA TYR A 48 -1.29 -1.56 -9.30
C TYR A 48 -0.61 -2.63 -8.43
N MET A 49 -1.28 -3.11 -7.38
CA MET A 49 -0.79 -4.20 -6.54
C MET A 49 -0.64 -5.51 -7.34
N LYS A 50 -1.60 -5.85 -8.20
CA LYS A 50 -1.49 -7.01 -9.12
C LYS A 50 -0.36 -6.85 -10.13
N LYS A 51 -0.18 -5.65 -10.71
CA LYS A 51 0.91 -5.37 -11.66
C LYS A 51 2.28 -5.50 -10.98
N PHE A 52 2.43 -4.96 -9.78
CA PHE A 52 3.66 -5.07 -8.99
C PHE A 52 3.95 -6.52 -8.60
N LYS A 53 2.93 -7.28 -8.18
CA LYS A 53 3.03 -8.72 -7.89
C LYS A 53 3.51 -9.53 -9.10
N ASN A 54 3.00 -9.25 -10.30
CA ASN A 54 3.41 -9.95 -11.51
C ASN A 54 4.85 -9.61 -11.93
N GLY A 55 5.26 -8.35 -11.76
CA GLY A 55 6.63 -7.92 -12.09
C GLY A 55 7.69 -8.41 -11.10
N LYS A 56 7.32 -8.70 -9.85
CA LYS A 56 8.23 -9.16 -8.80
C LYS A 56 7.61 -10.35 -8.06
N LYS A 57 7.75 -11.56 -8.65
CA LYS A 57 7.25 -12.83 -8.10
C LYS A 57 8.06 -13.25 -6.87
N ASN A 58 7.87 -12.53 -5.76
CA ASN A 58 8.51 -12.83 -4.48
C ASN A 58 7.44 -13.20 -3.43
N SER A 59 7.54 -14.42 -2.90
CA SER A 59 6.57 -15.01 -1.97
C SER A 59 6.35 -14.16 -0.70
N GLY A 60 7.43 -13.54 -0.19
CA GLY A 60 7.35 -12.67 1.00
C GLY A 60 6.58 -11.38 0.74
N ILE A 61 6.81 -10.75 -0.41
CA ILE A 61 6.10 -9.51 -0.81
C ILE A 61 4.62 -9.80 -1.06
N ASN A 62 4.29 -10.95 -1.65
CA ASN A 62 2.90 -11.33 -1.92
C ASN A 62 2.10 -11.52 -0.61
N ARG A 63 2.72 -12.05 0.45
CA ARG A 63 2.11 -12.12 1.80
C ARG A 63 1.85 -10.73 2.38
N LEU A 64 2.82 -9.82 2.30
CA LEU A 64 2.66 -8.44 2.76
C LEU A 64 1.53 -7.71 2.02
N ILE A 65 1.54 -7.77 0.69
CA ILE A 65 0.51 -7.13 -0.14
C ILE A 65 -0.88 -7.66 0.21
N ASN A 66 -1.04 -8.97 0.37
CA ASN A 66 -2.32 -9.57 0.73
C ASN A 66 -2.78 -9.14 2.13
N HIS A 67 -1.88 -9.13 3.11
CA HIS A 67 -2.18 -8.66 4.46
C HIS A 67 -2.66 -7.20 4.44
N ILE A 68 -1.98 -6.35 3.68
CA ILE A 68 -2.34 -4.94 3.59
C ILE A 68 -3.67 -4.76 2.84
N LEU A 69 -3.88 -5.43 1.71
CA LEU A 69 -5.13 -5.37 0.95
C LEU A 69 -6.32 -5.77 1.83
N ILE A 70 -6.20 -6.86 2.58
CA ILE A 70 -7.26 -7.34 3.47
C ILE A 70 -7.50 -6.33 4.60
N LYS A 71 -6.44 -5.90 5.28
CA LYS A 71 -6.55 -5.06 6.48
C LYS A 71 -6.96 -3.60 6.20
N TYR A 72 -6.50 -3.02 5.10
CA TYR A 72 -6.67 -1.59 4.82
C TYR A 72 -7.57 -1.27 3.63
N VAL A 73 -7.70 -2.16 2.64
CA VAL A 73 -8.53 -1.92 1.44
C VAL A 73 -9.88 -2.64 1.56
N HIS A 74 -9.89 -3.87 2.09
CA HIS A 74 -11.10 -4.67 2.34
C HIS A 74 -11.69 -4.46 3.74
N GLY A 75 -10.86 -4.12 4.74
CA GLY A 75 -11.23 -3.96 6.16
C GLY A 75 -12.12 -2.75 6.50
N LYS A 76 -12.93 -2.28 5.56
CA LYS A 76 -14.06 -1.39 5.87
C LYS A 76 -15.35 -2.02 5.36
N ASN A 77 -15.74 -3.10 6.03
CA ASN A 77 -17.12 -3.44 6.36
C ASN A 77 -17.09 -4.04 7.79
N PRO A 78 -18.10 -3.69 8.61
CA PRO A 78 -18.07 -3.60 10.07
C PRO A 78 -17.63 -4.87 10.81
#